data_AF-A0A925YZT0-F1
#
_entry.id   AF-A0A925YZT0-F1
#
_cell.length_a   1.000
_cell.length_b   1.000
_cell.length_c   1.000
_cell.angle_alpha   90.00
_cell.angle_beta   90.00
_cell.angle_gamma   90.00
#
_symmetry.space_group_name_H-M   'P 1'
#
loop_
_entity.id
_entity.type
_entity.pdbx_description
1 polymer ?
#
loop_
_entity_poly.entity_id
_entity_poly.type
_entity_poly.pdbx_seq_one_letter_code
_entity_poly.pdbx_strand_id
1 'polypeptide(L)' 'IFSTNSKQWGAFKYNEAEDALRIKVKPNQSDSLYEDMFLYVKPDVTTNTAGKIQFAWEKLMLEINFENASGK' A
#
# COMPACT_ATOMS: atom_id res chain seq x y z
N ILE A 1 -2.19 -6.25 -1.73
CA ILE A 1 -2.08 -7.64 -1.21
C ILE A 1 -0.71 -8.16 -1.62
N PHE A 2 0.00 -8.83 -0.74
CA PHE A 2 1.28 -9.47 -1.04
C PHE A 2 1.08 -10.98 -0.96
N SER A 3 1.33 -11.70 -2.05
CA SER A 3 1.18 -13.16 -2.12
C SER A 3 2.56 -13.83 -2.13
N THR A 4 2.63 -15.04 -1.57
CA THR A 4 3.82 -15.90 -1.70
C THR A 4 3.96 -16.52 -3.09
N ASN A 5 2.90 -16.51 -3.90
CA ASN A 5 2.89 -17.13 -5.23
C ASN A 5 3.01 -16.07 -6.33
N SER A 6 4.21 -15.94 -6.89
CA SER A 6 4.50 -15.00 -7.98
C SER A 6 3.77 -15.32 -9.30
N LYS A 7 3.29 -16.57 -9.49
CA LYS A 7 2.56 -16.98 -10.70
C LYS A 7 1.14 -16.42 -10.75
N GLN A 8 0.63 -15.84 -9.67
CA GLN A 8 -0.71 -15.25 -9.64
C GLN A 8 -0.79 -13.84 -10.23
N TRP A 9 0.34 -13.19 -10.50
CA TRP A 9 0.34 -11.87 -11.13
C TRP A 9 -0.18 -11.99 -12.58
N GLY A 10 -1.44 -11.61 -12.80
CA GLY A 10 -2.13 -11.74 -14.09
C GLY A 10 -2.94 -13.04 -14.27
N ALA A 11 -3.05 -13.87 -13.22
CA ALA A 11 -3.90 -15.06 -13.26
C ALA A 11 -5.39 -14.67 -13.13
N PHE A 12 -6.27 -15.37 -13.85
CA PHE A 12 -7.72 -15.17 -13.75
C PHE A 12 -8.32 -15.63 -12.41
N LYS A 13 -7.59 -16.49 -11.68
CA LYS A 13 -8.04 -17.06 -10.40
C LYS A 13 -7.10 -16.60 -9.30
N TYR A 14 -7.70 -16.18 -8.20
CA TYR A 14 -7.04 -15.69 -7.00
C TYR A 14 -7.33 -16.63 -5.83
N ASN A 15 -6.32 -16.96 -5.03
CA ASN A 15 -6.45 -17.81 -3.84
C ASN A 15 -5.97 -17.06 -2.59
N GLU A 16 -6.91 -16.69 -1.71
CA GLU A 16 -6.62 -15.94 -0.49
C GLU A 16 -5.69 -16.70 0.48
N ALA A 17 -5.67 -18.03 0.43
CA ALA A 17 -4.82 -18.85 1.29
C ALA A 17 -3.31 -18.69 0.98
N GLU A 18 -2.98 -18.10 -0.16
CA GLU A 18 -1.60 -17.83 -0.60
C GLU A 18 -1.16 -16.38 -0.33
N ASP A 19 -1.94 -15.61 0.44
CA ASP A 19 -1.57 -14.27 0.86
C ASP A 19 -0.49 -14.31 1.96
N ALA A 20 0.68 -13.74 1.69
CA ALA A 20 1.70 -13.48 2.70
C ALA A 20 1.30 -12.33 3.64
N LEU A 21 0.66 -11.30 3.08
CA LEU A 21 0.20 -10.14 3.81
C LEU A 21 -1.00 -9.49 3.11
N ARG A 22 -2.10 -9.36 3.86
CA ARG A 22 -3.31 -8.64 3.43
C ARG A 22 -3.54 -7.46 4.37
N ILE A 23 -3.48 -6.26 3.81
CA ILE A 23 -3.73 -5.01 4.54
C ILE A 23 -5.14 -4.55 4.22
N LYS A 24 -5.98 -4.39 5.25
CA LYS A 24 -7.29 -3.74 5.11
C LYS A 24 -7.09 -2.25 5.32
N VAL A 25 -7.44 -1.46 4.31
CA VAL A 25 -7.36 0.01 4.35
C VAL A 25 -8.73 0.61 4.10
N LYS A 26 -8.96 1.80 4.63
CA LYS A 26 -10.16 2.58 4.32
C LYS A 26 -9.80 3.64 3.26
N PRO A 27 -10.44 3.62 2.08
CA PRO A 27 -10.30 4.72 1.12
C PRO A 27 -10.82 6.02 1.69
N ASN A 28 -10.05 7.08 1.48
CA ASN A 28 -10.46 8.45 1.73
C ASN A 28 -10.65 9.16 0.39
N GLN A 29 -11.56 10.13 0.37
CA GLN A 29 -11.70 10.99 -0.79
C GLN A 29 -10.51 11.95 -0.86
N SER A 30 -9.90 12.05 -2.04
CA SER A 30 -8.84 13.00 -2.33
C SER A 30 -9.43 14.34 -2.75
N ASP A 31 -8.81 15.43 -2.31
CA ASP A 31 -9.12 16.80 -2.76
C ASP A 31 -8.65 17.05 -4.20
N SER A 32 -7.66 16.30 -4.67
CA SER A 32 -7.12 16.36 -6.03
C SER A 32 -7.61 15.20 -6.90
N LEU A 33 -7.76 15.45 -8.21
CA LEU A 33 -7.98 14.40 -9.20
C LEU A 33 -6.63 13.90 -9.71
N TYR A 34 -6.35 12.62 -9.52
CA TYR A 34 -5.16 11.95 -10.03
C TYR A 34 -5.51 11.16 -11.30
N GLU A 35 -5.00 11.58 -12.46
CA GLU A 35 -5.24 10.86 -13.72
C GLU A 35 -4.35 9.61 -13.85
N ASP A 36 -3.13 9.69 -13.31
CA ASP A 36 -2.21 8.56 -13.19
C ASP A 36 -2.26 7.92 -11.80
N MET A 37 -1.87 6.66 -11.74
CA MET A 37 -1.75 5.92 -10.49
C MET A 37 -0.41 6.25 -9.81
N PHE A 38 -0.46 6.86 -8.62
CA PHE A 38 0.74 7.22 -7.86
C PHE A 38 0.88 6.40 -6.57
N LEU A 39 2.12 6.01 -6.28
CA LEU A 39 2.53 5.45 -5.01
C LEU A 39 3.59 6.36 -4.39
N TYR A 40 3.26 6.96 -3.24
CA TYR A 40 4.17 7.82 -2.50
C TYR A 40 4.62 7.14 -1.20
N VAL A 41 5.90 7.25 -0.88
CA VAL A 41 6.42 6.88 0.44
C VAL A 41 6.81 8.17 1.15
N LYS A 42 6.11 8.48 2.23
CA LYS A 42 6.30 9.69 3.04
C LYS A 42 6.89 9.30 4.40
N PRO A 43 8.22 9.42 4.59
CA PRO A 43 8.83 9.16 5.89
C PRO A 43 8.35 10.18 6.93
N ASP A 44 8.22 9.75 8.16
CA ASP A 44 8.06 10.64 9.31
C ASP A 44 9.40 11.33 9.58
N VAL A 45 9.41 12.65 9.41
CA VAL A 45 10.58 13.50 9.57
C VAL A 45 11.12 13.52 11.00
N THR A 46 10.33 13.12 11.99
CA THR A 46 10.71 13.18 13.40
C THR A 46 11.43 11.92 13.84
N THR A 47 10.91 10.75 13.44
CA THR A 47 11.42 9.45 13.87
C THR A 47 12.41 8.85 12.87
N ASN A 48 12.26 9.17 11.58
CA ASN A 48 13.02 8.61 10.45
C ASN A 48 13.02 7.07 10.37
N THR A 49 12.21 6.41 11.20
CA THR A 49 12.02 4.96 11.25
C THR A 49 10.59 4.57 10.95
N ALA A 50 9.66 5.53 10.86
CA ALA A 50 8.27 5.30 10.51
C ALA A 50 7.84 6.20 9.35
N GLY A 51 6.64 5.98 8.85
CA GLY A 51 6.08 6.83 7.81
C GLY A 51 4.73 6.35 7.30
N LYS A 52 4.34 6.89 6.15
CA LYS A 52 3.12 6.54 5.42
C LYS A 52 3.43 6.16 4.00
N ILE A 53 2.78 5.11 3.51
CA ILE A 53 2.66 4.80 2.09
C ILE A 53 1.29 5.31 1.65
N GLN A 54 1.25 6.15 0.63
CA GLN A 54 0.01 6.65 0.05
C GLN A 54 -0.15 6.10 -1.36
N PHE A 55 -1.34 5.61 -1.68
CA PHE A 55 -1.75 5.26 -3.02
C PHE A 55 -2.84 6.23 -3.47
N ALA A 56 -2.63 6.90 -4.60
CA ALA A 56 -3.54 7.90 -5.14
C ALA A 56 -3.95 7.55 -6.56
N TRP A 57 -5.26 7.55 -6.81
CA TRP A 57 -5.84 7.33 -8.14
C TRP A 57 -7.26 7.94 -8.19
N GLU A 58 -7.58 8.64 -9.26
CA GLU A 58 -8.79 9.44 -9.41
C GLU A 58 -9.03 10.36 -8.19
N LYS A 59 -10.19 10.24 -7.53
CA LYS A 59 -10.53 10.94 -6.29
C LYS A 59 -10.35 10.08 -5.05
N LEU A 60 -9.57 9.00 -5.13
CA LEU A 60 -9.32 8.09 -4.01
C LEU A 60 -7.88 8.21 -3.53
N MET A 61 -7.73 8.19 -2.21
CA MET A 61 -6.45 8.07 -1.54
C MET A 61 -6.52 6.98 -0.47
N LEU A 62 -5.56 6.06 -0.51
CA LEU A 62 -5.34 5.04 0.52
C LEU A 62 -4.08 5.41 1.29
N GLU A 63 -4.13 5.33 2.61
CA GLU A 63 -2.97 5.53 3.47
C GLU A 63 -2.67 4.27 4.28
N ILE A 64 -1.40 3.89 4.31
CA ILE A 64 -0.88 2.78 5.11
C ILE A 64 0.28 3.32 5.95
N ASN A 65 0.16 3.26 7.28
CA ASN A 65 1.28 3.58 8.16
C ASN A 65 2.25 2.41 8.18
N PHE A 66 3.55 2.68 8.21
CA PHE A 66 4.59 1.68 8.39
C PHE A 66 5.59 2.12 9.45
N GLU A 67 6.27 1.14 10.02
CA GLU A 67 7.43 1.32 10.88
C GLU A 67 8.49 0.30 10.45
N ASN A 68 9.75 0.74 10.41
CA ASN A 68 10.88 -0.10 10.12
C ASN A 68 11.02 -1.10 11.26
N ALA A 69 11.17 -2.37 10.92
CA ALA A 69 11.58 -3.36 11.90
C ALA A 69 12.90 -2.88 12.52
N SER A 70 12.93 -2.74 13.86
CA SER A 70 14.11 -2.36 14.62
C SER A 70 15.29 -3.21 14.14
N GLY A 71 16.33 -2.52 13.64
CA GLY A 71 17.45 -3.14 12.93
C GLY A 71 17.98 -4.37 13.66
N LYS A 72 18.03 -5.48 12.94
CA LYS A 72 19.06 -6.49 13.16
C LYS A 72 20.19 -6.24 12.17
#